data_AF-A0A8S0R4B3-F1
#
_entry.id   AF-A0A8S0R4B3-F1
#
_cell.length_a   1.000
_cell.length_b   1.000
_cell.length_c   1.000
_cell.angle_alpha   90.00
_cell.angle_beta   90.00
_cell.angle_gamma   90.00
#
_symmetry.space_group_name_H-M   'P 1'
#
loop_
_entity.id
_entity.type
_entity.pdbx_description
1 polymer ?
#
loop_
_entity_poly.entity_id
_entity_poly.type
_entity_poly.pdbx_seq_one_letter_code
_entity_poly.pdbx_strand_id
1 'polypeptide(L)'
;MVRGKTQMKRIENATSRQVTFSKRRSGLLKKAFELSVLCDAEVAVIIFSPKGKLYEFSSSSVNKITQRYLKNVKNRAIAQKTTEENIENLKCETAELRTKIELLEDSKRKLLGDGLDTCSIDELQQVEEQLERSLISIRARKNLLFKEQIDRLKEQVIYVYIYQEFSFIKCSIICIQIVFSVLVILNIFL
;
A
#
# COMPACT_ATOMS: atom_id res chain seq x y z
N MET A 1 36.24 -21.01 -58.75
CA MET A 1 36.80 -21.88 -57.69
C MET A 1 35.78 -22.04 -56.57
N VAL A 2 35.37 -23.28 -56.27
CA VAL A 2 34.47 -23.59 -55.16
C VAL A 2 35.24 -23.46 -53.83
N ARG A 3 34.63 -22.82 -52.84
CA ARG A 3 35.26 -22.58 -51.52
C ARG A 3 35.09 -23.82 -50.63
N GLY A 4 36.20 -24.47 -50.27
CA GLY A 4 36.20 -25.60 -49.34
C GLY A 4 35.85 -25.23 -47.90
N LYS A 5 35.25 -26.16 -47.15
CA LYS A 5 34.94 -26.02 -45.71
C LYS A 5 36.24 -25.90 -44.92
N THR A 6 36.35 -24.87 -44.08
CA THR A 6 37.52 -24.62 -43.23
C THR A 6 37.17 -24.88 -41.77
N GLN A 7 38.08 -25.47 -40.99
CA GLN A 7 37.90 -25.67 -39.54
C GLN A 7 37.92 -24.31 -38.80
N MET A 8 37.14 -24.19 -37.72
CA MET A 8 37.16 -23.00 -36.84
C MET A 8 38.29 -23.10 -35.84
N LYS A 9 39.50 -22.78 -36.32
CA LYS A 9 40.72 -22.63 -35.51
C LYS A 9 41.58 -21.49 -36.07
N ARG A 10 42.59 -21.06 -35.33
CA ARG A 10 43.57 -20.08 -35.81
C ARG A 10 44.25 -20.62 -37.07
N ILE A 11 44.32 -19.78 -38.11
CA ILE A 11 45.03 -20.14 -39.36
C ILE A 11 46.51 -19.91 -39.12
N GLU A 12 47.35 -20.94 -39.20
CA GLU A 12 48.78 -20.82 -38.88
C GLU A 12 49.59 -20.09 -39.95
N ASN A 13 49.31 -20.36 -41.23
CA ASN A 13 49.97 -19.66 -42.34
C ASN A 13 49.62 -18.15 -42.33
N ALA A 14 50.64 -17.30 -42.19
CA ALA A 14 50.49 -15.86 -42.07
C ALA A 14 49.84 -15.19 -43.29
N THR A 15 50.22 -15.62 -44.50
CA THR A 15 49.67 -15.08 -45.75
C THR A 15 48.20 -15.44 -45.91
N SER A 16 47.86 -16.72 -45.70
CA SER A 16 46.47 -17.20 -45.74
C SER A 16 45.61 -16.53 -44.66
N ARG A 17 46.18 -16.31 -43.46
CA ARG A 17 45.53 -15.60 -42.35
C ARG A 17 45.25 -14.15 -42.71
N GLN A 18 46.20 -13.43 -43.32
CA GLN A 18 46.02 -12.05 -43.74
C GLN A 18 44.93 -11.90 -44.81
N VAL A 19 44.95 -12.75 -45.84
CA VAL A 19 43.92 -12.75 -46.89
C VAL A 19 42.55 -13.08 -46.31
N THR A 20 42.48 -14.06 -45.41
CA THR A 20 41.22 -14.44 -44.77
C THR A 20 40.70 -13.34 -43.85
N PHE A 21 41.56 -12.69 -43.08
CA PHE A 21 41.21 -11.55 -42.25
C PHE A 21 40.59 -10.44 -43.10
N SER A 22 41.25 -10.04 -44.19
CA SER A 22 40.73 -9.01 -45.10
C SER A 22 39.33 -9.36 -45.62
N LYS A 23 39.13 -10.59 -46.10
CA LYS A 23 37.83 -11.05 -46.63
C LYS A 23 36.75 -11.13 -45.54
N ARG A 24 37.05 -11.73 -44.39
CA ARG A 24 36.08 -11.90 -43.29
C ARG A 24 35.72 -10.57 -42.64
N ARG A 25 36.71 -9.70 -42.42
CA ARG A 25 36.49 -8.33 -41.92
C ARG A 25 35.54 -7.58 -42.84
N SER A 26 35.82 -7.54 -44.15
CA SER A 26 34.94 -6.86 -45.11
C SER A 26 33.54 -7.46 -45.15
N GLY A 27 33.42 -8.80 -45.07
CA GLY A 27 32.11 -9.46 -44.97
C GLY A 27 31.34 -9.11 -43.69
N LEU A 28 32.03 -9.06 -42.54
CA LEU A 28 31.44 -8.69 -41.26
C LEU A 28 30.94 -7.24 -41.26
N LEU A 29 31.76 -6.29 -41.76
CA LEU A 29 31.37 -4.89 -41.86
C LEU A 29 30.16 -4.71 -42.79
N LYS A 30 30.11 -5.46 -43.91
CA LYS A 30 28.95 -5.46 -44.81
C LYS A 30 27.68 -5.96 -44.12
N LYS A 31 27.78 -7.04 -43.33
CA LYS A 31 26.64 -7.57 -42.56
C LYS A 31 26.17 -6.63 -41.46
N ALA A 32 27.09 -5.97 -40.76
CA ALA A 32 26.75 -4.96 -39.77
C ALA A 32 26.03 -3.76 -40.41
N PHE A 33 26.49 -3.33 -41.60
CA PHE A 33 25.82 -2.29 -42.38
C PHE A 33 24.41 -2.72 -42.82
N GLU A 34 24.26 -3.90 -43.42
CA GLU A 34 22.95 -4.45 -43.80
C GLU A 34 21.99 -4.48 -42.62
N LEU A 35 22.43 -4.96 -41.44
CA LEU A 35 21.59 -4.99 -40.24
C LEU A 35 21.18 -3.58 -39.78
N SER A 36 22.11 -2.63 -39.79
CA SER A 36 21.82 -1.25 -39.38
C SER A 36 20.78 -0.58 -40.27
N VAL A 37 20.85 -0.82 -41.59
CA VAL A 37 19.94 -0.21 -42.56
C VAL A 37 18.59 -0.93 -42.60
N LEU A 38 18.58 -2.27 -42.59
CA LEU A 38 17.34 -3.05 -42.73
C LEU A 38 16.46 -2.99 -41.48
N CYS A 39 17.05 -2.85 -40.30
CA CYS A 39 16.32 -2.91 -39.03
C CYS A 39 16.39 -1.61 -38.22
N ASP A 40 16.93 -0.53 -38.79
CA ASP A 40 17.20 0.75 -38.11
C ASP A 40 17.92 0.56 -36.75
N ALA A 41 18.87 -0.38 -36.74
CA ALA A 41 19.60 -0.74 -35.52
C ALA A 41 20.87 0.09 -35.38
N GLU A 42 21.12 0.62 -34.18
CA GLU A 42 22.43 1.19 -33.82
C GLU A 42 23.45 0.04 -33.67
N VAL A 43 24.37 -0.09 -34.64
CA VAL A 43 25.37 -1.15 -34.68
C VAL A 43 26.76 -0.52 -34.74
N ALA A 44 27.67 -1.02 -33.90
CA ALA A 44 29.09 -0.69 -33.94
C ALA A 44 29.92 -1.98 -33.94
N VAL A 45 30.96 -2.03 -34.78
CA VAL A 45 31.92 -3.14 -34.87
C VAL A 45 33.32 -2.55 -34.79
N ILE A 46 34.10 -3.01 -33.82
CA ILE A 46 35.49 -2.58 -33.58
C ILE A 46 36.39 -3.82 -33.72
N ILE A 47 37.41 -3.74 -34.57
CA ILE A 47 38.31 -4.86 -34.88
C ILE A 47 39.75 -4.38 -34.78
N PHE A 48 40.50 -4.95 -33.85
CA PHE A 48 41.94 -4.77 -33.78
C PHE A 48 42.64 -5.94 -34.49
N SER A 49 43.46 -5.62 -35.48
CA SER A 49 44.34 -6.63 -36.07
C SER A 49 45.44 -7.02 -35.08
N PRO A 50 46.08 -8.20 -35.25
CA PRO A 50 47.23 -8.59 -34.43
C PRO A 50 48.41 -7.61 -34.52
N LYS A 51 48.45 -6.76 -35.54
CA LYS A 51 49.44 -5.69 -35.72
C LYS A 51 49.04 -4.37 -35.07
N GLY A 52 47.99 -4.35 -34.24
CA GLY A 52 47.47 -3.15 -33.57
C GLY A 52 46.64 -2.23 -34.46
N LYS A 53 46.52 -2.49 -35.77
CA LYS A 53 45.71 -1.65 -36.66
C LYS A 53 44.22 -1.79 -36.34
N LEU A 54 43.57 -0.65 -36.11
CA LEU A 54 42.14 -0.50 -35.88
C LEU A 54 41.36 -0.51 -37.20
N TYR A 55 40.26 -1.25 -37.22
CA TYR A 55 39.23 -1.20 -38.23
C TYR A 55 37.88 -1.12 -37.55
N GLU A 56 37.05 -0.16 -37.94
CA GLU A 56 35.76 0.05 -37.31
C GLU A 56 34.67 0.34 -38.33
N PHE A 57 33.44 0.05 -37.92
CA PHE A 57 32.21 0.47 -38.57
C PHE A 57 31.22 0.88 -37.49
N SER A 58 30.46 1.92 -37.76
CA SER A 58 29.38 2.37 -36.90
C SER A 58 28.27 2.95 -37.78
N SER A 59 27.01 2.65 -37.45
CA SER A 59 25.87 3.26 -38.15
C SER A 59 25.70 4.75 -37.83
N SER A 60 26.17 5.21 -36.67
CA SER A 60 26.22 6.64 -36.30
C SER A 60 27.61 7.04 -35.81
N SER A 61 27.86 7.03 -34.50
CA SER A 61 29.17 7.26 -33.90
C SER A 61 29.50 6.16 -32.90
N VAL A 62 30.72 5.62 -33.00
CA VAL A 62 31.25 4.62 -32.05
C VAL A 62 31.19 5.16 -30.62
N ASN A 63 31.53 6.44 -30.42
CA ASN A 63 31.49 7.08 -29.10
C ASN A 63 30.08 7.13 -28.53
N LYS A 64 29.08 7.49 -29.35
CA LYS A 64 27.67 7.56 -28.92
C LYS A 64 27.16 6.18 -28.50
N ILE A 65 27.40 5.16 -29.32
CA ILE A 65 26.97 3.78 -29.05
C ILE A 65 27.68 3.24 -27.80
N THR A 66 28.97 3.50 -27.65
CA THR A 66 29.76 3.09 -26.48
C THR A 66 29.26 3.77 -25.20
N GLN A 67 28.99 5.07 -25.23
CA GLN A 67 28.43 5.80 -24.08
C GLN A 67 27.05 5.25 -23.70
N ARG A 68 26.19 4.96 -24.69
CA ARG A 68 24.88 4.35 -24.46
C ARG A 68 25.00 2.98 -23.81
N TYR A 69 25.94 2.15 -24.28
CA TYR A 69 26.24 0.86 -23.67
C TYR A 69 26.69 1.01 -22.21
N LEU A 70 27.69 1.86 -21.94
CA LEU A 70 28.20 2.08 -20.58
C LEU A 70 27.13 2.61 -19.64
N LYS A 71 26.26 3.51 -20.09
CA LYS A 71 25.11 4.02 -19.32
C LYS A 71 24.14 2.90 -18.96
N ASN A 72 23.81 2.03 -19.91
CA ASN A 72 22.90 0.89 -19.66
C ASN A 72 23.50 -0.14 -18.71
N VAL A 73 24.81 -0.43 -18.82
CA VAL A 73 25.50 -1.32 -17.89
C VAL A 73 25.48 -0.75 -16.47
N LYS A 74 25.78 0.55 -16.31
CA LYS A 74 25.71 1.24 -15.01
C LYS A 74 24.29 1.23 -14.44
N ASN A 75 23.28 1.55 -15.26
CA ASN A 75 21.89 1.56 -14.82
C ASN A 75 21.41 0.16 -14.40
N ARG A 76 21.85 -0.91 -15.07
CA ARG A 76 21.53 -2.29 -14.66
C ARG A 76 22.17 -2.64 -13.31
N ALA A 77 23.43 -2.25 -13.10
CA ALA A 77 24.11 -2.46 -11.82
C ALA A 77 23.43 -1.69 -10.67
N ILE A 78 23.00 -0.45 -10.91
CA ILE A 78 22.25 0.34 -9.92
C ILE A 78 20.89 -0.30 -9.64
N ALA A 79 20.14 -0.68 -10.68
CA ALA A 79 18.84 -1.32 -10.52
C ALA A 79 18.93 -2.64 -9.73
N GLN A 80 19.97 -3.45 -9.95
CA GLN A 80 20.22 -4.66 -9.16
C GLN A 80 20.47 -4.33 -7.68
N LYS A 81 21.36 -3.36 -7.42
CA LYS A 81 21.68 -2.94 -6.05
C LYS A 81 20.47 -2.37 -5.30
N THR A 82 19.69 -1.51 -5.94
CA THR A 82 18.46 -0.94 -5.36
C THR A 82 17.38 -1.99 -5.14
N THR A 83 17.28 -3.00 -6.01
CA THR A 83 16.31 -4.09 -5.85
C THR A 83 16.69 -4.99 -4.67
N GLU A 84 17.97 -5.31 -4.51
CA GLU A 84 18.48 -6.11 -3.38
C GLU A 84 18.30 -5.37 -2.04
N GLU A 85 18.66 -4.09 -1.96
CA GLU A 85 18.46 -3.25 -0.76
C GLU A 85 16.97 -3.13 -0.40
N ASN A 86 16.09 -2.94 -1.37
CA ASN A 86 14.65 -2.85 -1.13
C ASN A 86 14.05 -4.18 -0.65
N ILE A 87 14.46 -5.31 -1.23
CA ILE A 87 13.99 -6.64 -0.81
C ILE A 87 14.40 -6.91 0.64
N GLU A 88 15.62 -6.55 1.02
CA GLU A 88 16.11 -6.79 2.38
C GLU A 88 15.41 -5.89 3.41
N ASN A 89 15.16 -4.62 3.06
CA ASN A 89 14.38 -3.71 3.90
C ASN A 89 12.93 -4.22 4.10
N LEU A 90 12.28 -4.67 3.03
CA LEU A 90 10.93 -5.25 3.10
C LEU A 90 10.89 -6.49 4.00
N LYS A 91 11.88 -7.38 3.91
CA LYS A 91 11.95 -8.56 4.80
C LYS A 91 12.09 -8.16 6.28
N CYS A 92 12.93 -7.17 6.58
CA CYS A 92 13.12 -6.66 7.94
C CYS A 92 11.80 -6.09 8.49
N GLU A 93 11.12 -5.23 7.72
CA GLU A 93 9.82 -4.67 8.09
C GLU A 93 8.77 -5.76 8.29
N THR A 94 8.76 -6.79 7.45
CA THR A 94 7.82 -7.92 7.60
C THR A 94 8.08 -8.70 8.89
N ALA A 95 9.34 -8.87 9.28
CA ALA A 95 9.71 -9.56 10.52
C ALA A 95 9.31 -8.74 11.75
N GLU A 96 9.52 -7.42 11.74
CA GLU A 96 9.11 -6.51 12.81
C GLU A 96 7.60 -6.45 12.99
N LEU A 97 6.84 -6.42 11.88
CA LEU A 97 5.38 -6.46 11.96
C LEU A 97 4.89 -7.80 12.52
N ARG A 98 5.55 -8.90 12.15
CA ARG A 98 5.19 -10.23 12.65
C ARG A 98 5.39 -10.35 14.16
N THR A 99 6.52 -9.89 14.70
CA THR A 99 6.76 -9.89 16.15
C THR A 99 5.78 -8.98 16.87
N LYS A 100 5.42 -7.82 16.30
CA LYS A 100 4.41 -6.94 16.87
C LYS A 100 3.02 -7.58 16.92
N ILE A 101 2.63 -8.31 15.89
CA ILE A 101 1.37 -9.06 15.86
C ILE A 101 1.37 -10.11 16.98
N GLU A 102 2.45 -10.89 17.09
CA GLU A 102 2.56 -11.93 18.11
C GLU A 102 2.47 -11.36 19.53
N LEU A 103 3.14 -10.23 19.81
CA LEU A 103 3.06 -9.54 21.10
C LEU A 103 1.64 -9.01 21.38
N LEU A 104 0.96 -8.45 20.38
CA LEU A 104 -0.42 -7.96 20.55
C LEU A 104 -1.41 -9.09 20.76
N GLU A 105 -1.25 -10.21 20.05
CA GLU A 105 -2.07 -11.40 20.22
C GLU A 105 -1.86 -12.05 21.59
N ASP A 106 -0.61 -12.08 22.07
CA ASP A 106 -0.29 -12.56 23.43
C ASP A 106 -0.90 -11.65 24.51
N SER A 107 -0.73 -10.33 24.39
CA SER A 107 -1.34 -9.35 25.29
C SER A 107 -2.87 -9.48 25.31
N LYS A 108 -3.50 -9.64 24.14
CA LYS A 108 -4.94 -9.89 24.04
C LYS A 108 -5.35 -11.16 24.76
N ARG A 109 -4.63 -12.28 24.57
CA ARG A 109 -4.93 -13.55 25.26
C ARG A 109 -4.86 -13.40 26.78
N LYS A 110 -3.80 -12.75 27.28
CA LYS A 110 -3.63 -12.44 28.72
C LYS A 110 -4.79 -11.62 29.26
N LEU A 111 -5.24 -10.58 28.54
CA LEU A 111 -6.40 -9.77 28.93
C LEU A 111 -7.73 -10.55 28.94
N LEU A 112 -7.83 -11.63 28.15
CA LEU A 112 -8.99 -12.52 28.13
C LEU A 112 -8.93 -13.60 29.22
N GLY A 113 -7.82 -13.67 29.97
CA GLY A 113 -7.61 -14.66 31.02
C GLY A 113 -6.96 -15.97 30.57
N ASP A 114 -6.49 -16.05 29.32
CA ASP A 114 -5.83 -17.23 28.77
C ASP A 114 -4.32 -17.22 29.04
N GLY A 115 -3.75 -18.37 29.42
CA GLY A 115 -2.29 -18.58 29.53
C GLY A 115 -1.60 -17.87 30.68
N LEU A 116 -2.35 -17.43 31.70
CA LEU A 116 -1.84 -16.67 32.84
C LEU A 116 -0.91 -17.47 33.77
N ASP A 117 -0.95 -18.80 33.70
CA ASP A 117 -0.10 -19.73 34.44
C ASP A 117 1.39 -19.59 34.10
N THR A 118 1.70 -19.03 32.93
CA THR A 118 3.07 -18.80 32.46
C THR A 118 3.58 -17.38 32.69
N CYS A 119 2.72 -16.47 33.18
CA CYS A 119 3.07 -15.08 33.42
C CYS A 119 3.88 -14.90 34.70
N SER A 120 4.82 -13.95 34.66
CA SER A 120 5.45 -13.43 35.87
C SER A 120 4.48 -12.59 36.72
N ILE A 121 4.83 -12.38 37.99
CA ILE A 121 4.04 -11.54 38.92
C ILE A 121 3.92 -10.11 38.38
N ASP A 122 5.00 -9.54 37.84
CA ASP A 122 4.99 -8.18 37.28
C ASP A 122 4.07 -8.07 36.06
N GLU A 123 4.06 -9.08 35.19
CA GLU A 123 3.14 -9.12 34.03
C GLU A 123 1.68 -9.25 34.46
N LEU A 124 1.38 -10.06 35.48
CA LEU A 124 0.03 -10.19 36.03
C LEU A 124 -0.45 -8.87 36.64
N GLN A 125 0.41 -8.18 37.38
CA GLN A 125 0.09 -6.87 37.95
C GLN A 125 -0.20 -5.84 36.85
N GLN A 126 0.58 -5.82 35.76
CA GLN A 126 0.31 -4.92 34.63
C GLN A 126 -1.04 -5.20 33.96
N VAL A 127 -1.40 -6.48 33.80
CA VAL A 127 -2.70 -6.89 33.25
C VAL A 127 -3.84 -6.44 34.17
N GLU A 128 -3.70 -6.64 35.48
CA GLU A 128 -4.67 -6.20 36.49
C GLU A 128 -4.87 -4.68 36.45
N GLU A 129 -3.80 -3.89 36.51
CA GLU A 129 -3.85 -2.42 36.45
C GLU A 129 -4.50 -1.92 35.14
N GLN A 130 -4.28 -2.61 34.02
CA GLN A 130 -4.90 -2.26 32.76
C GLN A 130 -6.40 -2.58 32.73
N LEU A 131 -6.81 -3.71 33.31
CA LEU A 131 -8.22 -4.09 33.44
C LEU A 131 -8.97 -3.15 34.38
N GLU A 132 -8.39 -2.80 35.53
CA GLU A 132 -9.00 -1.87 36.48
C GLU A 132 -9.24 -0.50 35.87
N ARG A 133 -8.23 0.08 35.20
CA ARG A 133 -8.37 1.37 34.50
C ARG A 133 -9.49 1.32 33.45
N SER A 134 -9.54 0.23 32.68
CA SER A 134 -10.56 0.02 31.65
C SER A 134 -11.96 -0.12 32.26
N LEU A 135 -12.10 -0.86 33.37
CA LEU A 135 -13.36 -1.02 34.10
C LEU A 135 -13.87 0.30 34.69
N ILE A 136 -12.99 1.11 35.26
CA ILE A 136 -13.34 2.45 35.78
C ILE A 136 -13.92 3.31 34.66
N SER A 137 -13.25 3.36 33.50
CA SER A 137 -13.71 4.12 32.34
C SER A 137 -15.07 3.64 31.81
N ILE A 138 -15.24 2.32 31.66
CA ILE A 138 -16.51 1.71 31.21
C ILE A 138 -17.65 2.03 32.18
N ARG A 139 -17.42 1.87 33.49
CA ARG A 139 -18.43 2.17 34.52
C ARG A 139 -18.80 3.65 34.52
N ALA A 140 -17.82 4.55 34.42
CA ALA A 140 -18.06 5.99 34.34
C ALA A 140 -18.94 6.34 33.13
N ARG A 141 -18.62 5.79 31.95
CA ARG A 141 -19.41 6.01 30.73
C ARG A 141 -20.83 5.44 30.86
N LYS A 142 -20.98 4.23 31.42
CA LYS A 142 -22.28 3.60 31.64
C LYS A 142 -23.15 4.41 32.59
N ASN A 143 -22.57 4.91 33.68
CA ASN A 143 -23.27 5.75 34.65
C ASN A 143 -23.73 7.07 34.03
N LEU A 144 -22.89 7.69 33.19
CA LEU A 144 -23.27 8.91 32.46
C LEU A 144 -24.48 8.65 31.54
N LEU A 145 -24.44 7.57 30.75
CA LEU A 145 -25.54 7.22 29.85
C LEU A 145 -26.84 6.89 30.59
N PHE A 146 -26.76 6.18 31.72
CA PHE A 146 -27.93 5.92 32.55
C PHE A 146 -28.50 7.19 33.16
N LYS A 147 -27.64 8.11 33.62
CA LYS A 147 -28.09 9.40 34.14
C LYS A 147 -28.84 10.18 33.06
N GLU A 148 -28.27 10.30 31.86
CA GLU A 148 -28.93 10.94 30.71
C GLU A 148 -30.27 10.29 30.38
N GLN A 149 -30.38 8.96 30.45
CA GLN A 149 -31.64 8.25 30.20
C GLN A 149 -32.68 8.50 31.29
N ILE A 150 -32.27 8.50 32.56
CA ILE A 150 -33.14 8.82 33.70
C ILE A 150 -33.68 10.24 33.56
N ASP A 151 -32.82 11.21 33.22
CA ASP A 151 -33.22 12.61 33.09
C ASP A 151 -34.23 12.80 31.95
N ARG A 152 -34.00 12.15 30.79
CA ARG A 152 -34.99 12.12 29.69
C ARG A 152 -36.34 11.55 30.10
N LEU A 153 -36.35 10.45 30.85
CA LEU A 153 -37.60 9.82 31.29
C LEU A 153 -38.36 10.72 32.28
N LYS A 154 -37.64 11.42 33.18
CA LYS A 154 -38.25 12.40 34.09
C LYS A 154 -38.92 13.55 33.33
N GLU A 155 -38.26 14.08 32.30
CA GLU A 155 -38.85 15.12 31.44
C GLU A 155 -40.12 14.64 30.74
N GLN A 156 -40.12 13.41 30.21
CA GLN A 156 -41.31 12.82 29.59
C GLN A 156 -42.46 12.66 30.57
N VAL A 157 -42.19 12.23 31.80
CA VAL A 157 -43.21 12.11 32.86
C VAL A 157 -43.80 13.49 33.16
N ILE A 158 -42.97 14.50 33.37
CA ILE A 158 -43.42 15.89 33.62
C ILE A 158 -44.29 16.38 32.46
N TYR A 159 -43.86 16.12 31.22
CA TYR A 159 -44.61 16.49 30.03
C TYR A 159 -46.01 15.83 30.02
N VAL A 160 -46.11 14.53 30.30
CA VAL A 160 -47.40 13.83 30.37
C VAL A 160 -48.31 14.43 31.45
N TYR A 161 -47.79 14.71 32.65
CA TYR A 161 -48.56 15.36 33.73
C TYR A 161 -49.10 16.72 33.30
N ILE A 162 -48.27 17.56 32.65
CA ILE A 162 -48.68 18.87 32.14
C ILE A 162 -49.78 18.72 31.09
N TYR A 163 -49.64 17.78 30.15
CA TYR A 163 -50.65 17.55 29.11
C TYR A 163 -51.99 17.10 29.69
N GLN A 164 -51.97 16.26 30.73
CA GLN A 164 -53.18 15.80 31.41
C GLN A 164 -53.90 16.95 32.12
N GLU A 165 -53.16 17.81 32.84
CA GLU A 165 -53.69 19.04 33.46
C GLU A 165 -54.30 19.99 32.42
N PHE A 166 -53.58 20.28 31.34
CA PHE A 166 -54.13 21.12 30.26
C PHE A 166 -55.38 20.51 29.61
N SER A 167 -55.45 19.18 29.46
CA SER A 167 -56.64 18.51 28.94
C SER A 167 -57.82 18.63 29.91
N PHE A 168 -57.57 18.49 31.22
CA PHE A 168 -58.60 18.63 32.25
C PHE A 168 -59.17 20.06 32.32
N ILE A 169 -58.29 21.06 32.24
CA ILE A 169 -58.68 22.48 32.18
C ILE A 169 -59.51 22.75 30.92
N LYS A 170 -59.10 22.25 29.75
CA LYS A 170 -59.87 22.39 28.50
C LYS A 170 -61.27 21.77 28.61
N CYS A 171 -61.38 20.55 29.13
CA CYS A 171 -62.68 19.91 29.36
C CYS A 171 -63.55 20.72 30.32
N SER A 172 -62.98 21.25 31.41
CA SER A 172 -63.72 22.06 32.39
C SER A 172 -64.26 23.36 31.78
N ILE A 173 -63.46 24.06 30.97
CA ILE A 173 -63.88 25.27 30.26
C ILE A 173 -65.03 24.96 29.29
N ILE A 174 -64.92 23.88 28.51
CA ILE A 174 -65.97 23.46 27.57
C ILE A 174 -67.27 23.17 28.32
N CYS A 175 -67.22 22.46 29.46
CA CYS A 175 -68.40 22.18 30.28
C CYS A 175 -69.06 23.46 30.80
N ILE A 176 -68.27 24.42 31.32
CA ILE A 176 -68.80 25.71 31.79
C ILE A 176 -69.47 26.47 30.64
N GLN A 177 -68.86 26.46 29.45
CA GLN A 177 -69.37 27.17 28.29
C GLN A 177 -70.69 26.57 27.79
N ILE A 178 -70.83 25.24 27.80
CA ILE A 178 -72.09 24.55 27.49
C ILE A 178 -73.18 24.92 28.50
N VAL A 179 -72.87 24.88 29.81
CA VAL A 179 -73.84 25.23 30.86
C VAL A 179 -74.31 26.68 30.70
N PHE A 180 -73.40 27.61 30.45
CA PHE A 180 -73.73 29.01 30.23
C PHE A 180 -74.61 29.20 28.98
N SER A 181 -74.29 28.53 27.87
CA SER A 181 -75.12 28.57 26.66
C SER A 181 -76.54 28.05 26.91
N VAL A 182 -76.70 26.94 27.65
CA VAL A 182 -78.01 26.40 28.01
C VAL A 182 -78.80 27.38 28.90
N LEU A 183 -78.14 27.99 29.88
CA LEU A 183 -78.77 28.95 30.80
C LEU A 183 -79.27 30.22 30.08
N VAL A 184 -78.49 30.70 29.11
CA VAL A 184 -78.86 31.84 28.25
C VAL A 184 -80.06 31.48 27.38
N ILE A 185 -80.06 30.29 26.77
CA ILE A 185 -81.20 29.82 25.97
C ILE A 185 -82.46 29.74 26.82
N LEU A 186 -82.39 29.19 28.04
CA LEU A 186 -83.57 29.11 28.93
C LEU A 186 -84.11 30.49 29.34
N ASN A 187 -83.24 31.47 29.62
CA ASN A 187 -83.68 32.82 30.00
C ASN A 187 -84.25 33.64 28.83
N ILE A 188 -83.96 33.28 27.57
CA ILE A 188 -84.57 33.93 26.39
C ILE A 188 -86.00 33.42 26.16
N PHE A 189 -86.32 32.22 26.63
CA PHE A 189 -87.62 31.56 26.44
C PHE A 189 -88.61 31.75 27.61
N LEU A 190 -88.22 32.47 28.66
CA LEU A 190 -89.06 32.89 29.79
C LEU A 190 -89.32 34.40 29.74
#